data_AF-A0A522YRH1-F1
#
_entry.id   AF-A0A522YRH1-F1
#
_cell.length_a   1.000
_cell.length_b   1.000
_cell.length_c   1.000
_cell.angle_alpha   90.00
_cell.angle_beta   90.00
_cell.angle_gamma   90.00
#
_symmetry.space_group_name_H-M   'P 1'
#
loop_
_entity.id
_entity.type
_entity.pdbx_description
1 polymer ?
#
loop_
_entity_poly.entity_id
_entity_poly.type
_entity_poly.pdbx_seq_one_letter_code
_entity_poly.pdbx_strand_id
1 'polypeptide(L)'
;MSSGGYDVAVIGGGIHGAATAQAAAAAGYSTALLEMNGLGSGTSGKSSKLIHGGLRYLETAQLPLVKECLHERALLLKNAPGLVSLKKIFLPIYRETVRRPWMIRIGLSMYYALS
;
A
#
# COMPACT_ATOMS: atom_id res chain seq x y z
N MET A 1 24.79 15.33 -31.32
CA MET A 1 23.94 14.56 -30.39
C MET A 1 23.71 15.46 -29.20
N SER A 2 22.51 16.01 -29.02
CA SER A 2 22.21 16.86 -27.86
C SER A 2 22.36 16.00 -26.61
N SER A 3 23.27 16.40 -25.73
CA SER A 3 23.49 15.87 -24.39
C SER A 3 22.27 16.15 -23.51
N GLY A 4 21.17 15.44 -23.76
CA GLY A 4 19.96 15.49 -22.94
C GLY A 4 20.18 14.67 -21.67
N GLY A 5 20.42 15.35 -20.55
CA GLY A 5 20.42 14.72 -19.23
C GLY A 5 19.00 14.31 -18.78
N TYR A 6 18.93 13.58 -17.68
CA TYR A 6 17.68 13.37 -16.96
C TYR A 6 17.52 14.47 -15.90
N ASP A 7 16.32 15.00 -15.74
CA ASP A 7 15.97 15.95 -14.68
C ASP A 7 15.91 15.24 -13.32
N VAL A 8 15.46 13.98 -13.31
CA VAL A 8 15.31 13.16 -12.10
C VAL A 8 15.91 11.77 -12.32
N ALA A 9 16.76 11.34 -11.40
CA ALA A 9 17.25 9.97 -11.32
C ALA A 9 16.78 9.31 -10.02
N VAL A 10 16.06 8.20 -10.12
CA VAL A 10 15.57 7.42 -8.98
C VAL A 10 16.38 6.12 -8.88
N ILE A 11 16.96 5.87 -7.71
CA ILE A 11 17.76 4.68 -7.44
C ILE A 11 16.93 3.67 -6.63
N GLY A 12 16.73 2.48 -7.19
CA GLY A 12 15.98 1.37 -6.60
C GLY A 12 14.61 1.15 -7.26
N GLY A 13 14.42 0.01 -7.90
CA GLY A 13 13.20 -0.39 -8.63
C GLY A 13 12.15 -1.09 -7.77
N GLY A 14 12.08 -0.78 -6.47
CA GLY A 14 10.98 -1.21 -5.59
C GLY A 14 9.71 -0.39 -5.80
N ILE A 15 8.64 -0.71 -5.06
CA ILE A 15 7.34 -0.01 -5.21
C ILE A 15 7.45 1.50 -4.99
N HIS A 16 8.25 1.94 -4.02
CA HIS A 16 8.47 3.37 -3.76
C HIS A 16 9.23 4.04 -4.90
N GLY A 17 10.32 3.44 -5.38
CA GLY A 17 11.08 4.02 -6.49
C GLY A 17 10.30 4.05 -7.80
N ALA A 18 9.55 2.99 -8.10
CA ALA A 18 8.66 2.96 -9.26
C ALA A 18 7.56 4.03 -9.19
N ALA A 19 6.91 4.20 -8.02
CA ALA A 19 5.90 5.24 -7.83
C ALA A 19 6.48 6.65 -7.92
N THR A 20 7.64 6.90 -7.31
CA THR A 20 8.34 8.19 -7.40
C THR A 20 8.71 8.51 -8.85
N ALA A 21 9.27 7.55 -9.59
CA ALA A 21 9.63 7.74 -10.99
C ALA A 21 8.40 8.00 -11.85
N GLN A 22 7.29 7.28 -11.61
CA GLN A 22 6.02 7.53 -12.28
C GLN A 22 5.50 8.95 -12.01
N ALA A 23 5.51 9.39 -10.75
CA ALA A 23 5.04 10.71 -10.37
C ALA A 23 5.89 11.83 -11.01
N ALA A 24 7.21 11.69 -11.03
CA ALA A 24 8.11 12.63 -11.68
C ALA A 24 7.88 12.68 -13.20
N ALA A 25 7.75 11.51 -13.86
CA ALA A 25 7.44 11.45 -15.28
C ALA A 25 6.06 12.07 -15.61
N ALA A 26 5.05 11.82 -14.77
CA ALA A 26 3.71 12.41 -14.92
C ALA A 26 3.70 13.94 -14.73
N ALA A 27 4.64 14.49 -13.97
CA ALA A 27 4.86 15.92 -13.82
C ALA A 27 5.66 16.56 -14.98
N GLY A 28 6.10 15.77 -15.96
CA GLY A 28 6.79 16.25 -17.17
C GLY A 28 8.32 16.21 -17.11
N TYR A 29 8.91 15.64 -16.07
CA TYR A 29 10.36 15.53 -15.95
C TYR A 29 10.93 14.37 -16.76
N SER A 30 12.06 14.59 -17.43
CA SER A 30 12.89 13.52 -17.98
C SER A 30 13.43 12.67 -16.83
N THR A 31 12.92 11.44 -16.66
CA THR A 31 13.16 10.63 -15.46
C THR A 31 13.83 9.30 -15.79
N ALA A 32 14.91 8.97 -15.08
CA ALA A 32 15.55 7.66 -15.12
C ALA A 32 15.27 6.87 -13.82
N LEU A 33 14.94 5.59 -13.93
CA LEU A 33 14.86 4.64 -12.81
C LEU A 33 15.96 3.59 -12.97
N LEU A 34 16.79 3.44 -11.94
CA LEU A 34 17.94 2.53 -11.94
C LEU A 34 17.68 1.41 -10.92
N GLU A 35 17.74 0.16 -11.37
CA GLU A 35 17.63 -1.02 -10.52
C GLU A 35 18.77 -1.99 -10.84
N MET A 36 19.46 -2.45 -9.81
CA MET A 36 20.64 -3.31 -9.96
C MET A 36 20.28 -4.73 -10.40
N ASN A 37 19.16 -5.27 -9.90
CA ASN A 37 18.77 -6.65 -10.16
C ASN A 37 17.58 -6.69 -11.14
N GLY A 38 16.37 -6.59 -10.60
CA GLY A 38 15.12 -6.58 -11.35
C GLY A 38 14.02 -5.88 -10.58
N LEU A 39 13.04 -5.34 -11.29
CA LEU A 39 11.95 -4.57 -10.67
C LEU A 39 11.24 -5.41 -9.60
N GLY A 40 11.06 -4.81 -8.42
CA GLY A 40 10.41 -5.45 -7.28
C GLY A 40 11.18 -6.61 -6.63
N SER A 41 12.43 -6.90 -7.03
CA SER A 41 13.21 -8.04 -6.50
C SER A 41 13.49 -7.98 -4.99
N GLY A 42 13.46 -6.78 -4.39
CA GLY A 42 13.61 -6.56 -2.95
C GLY A 42 12.34 -6.85 -2.13
N THR A 43 12.08 -6.01 -1.12
CA THR A 43 10.93 -6.17 -0.21
C THR A 43 9.59 -6.18 -0.95
N SER A 44 9.46 -5.43 -2.05
CA SER A 44 8.22 -5.32 -2.82
C SER A 44 7.73 -6.66 -3.39
N GLY A 45 8.64 -7.56 -3.78
CA GLY A 45 8.31 -8.92 -4.25
C GLY A 45 8.01 -9.91 -3.11
N LYS A 46 8.41 -9.56 -1.88
CA LYS A 46 8.40 -10.45 -0.69
C LYS A 46 7.30 -10.08 0.33
N SER A 47 6.29 -9.31 -0.07
CA SER A 47 5.15 -8.98 0.79
C SER A 47 4.16 -10.14 0.92
N SER A 48 3.24 -10.01 1.89
CA SER A 48 2.05 -10.87 2.02
C SER A 48 1.03 -10.69 0.88
N LYS A 49 1.28 -9.76 -0.07
CA LYS A 49 0.43 -9.48 -1.23
C LYS A 49 -1.00 -9.06 -0.84
N LEU A 50 -1.10 -8.27 0.22
CA LEU A 50 -2.36 -7.70 0.71
C LEU A 50 -2.26 -6.18 0.78
N ILE A 51 -3.27 -5.50 0.21
CA ILE A 51 -3.49 -4.07 0.40
C ILE A 51 -4.53 -3.93 1.51
N HIS A 52 -4.12 -3.44 2.68
CA HIS A 52 -4.98 -3.35 3.85
C HIS A 52 -4.81 -2.02 4.61
N GLY A 53 -5.88 -1.56 5.26
CA GLY A 53 -5.85 -0.45 6.21
C GLY A 53 -5.10 -0.73 7.52
N GLY A 54 -4.80 -2.00 7.80
CA GLY A 54 -4.05 -2.41 8.99
C GLY A 54 -4.91 -2.34 10.24
N LEU A 55 -5.90 -3.22 10.35
CA LEU A 55 -6.87 -3.27 11.47
C LEU A 55 -6.22 -3.16 12.86
N ARG A 56 -5.04 -3.78 13.05
CA ARG A 56 -4.27 -3.72 14.31
C ARG A 56 -3.86 -2.30 14.73
N TYR A 57 -3.72 -1.38 13.78
CA TYR A 57 -3.29 -0.01 14.07
C TYR A 57 -4.38 0.81 14.78
N LEU A 58 -5.63 0.36 14.75
CA LEU A 58 -6.70 0.91 15.58
C LEU A 58 -6.41 0.76 17.09
N GLU A 59 -5.73 -0.32 17.50
CA GLU A 59 -5.36 -0.53 18.92
C GLU A 59 -4.37 0.53 19.42
N THR A 60 -3.62 1.16 18.52
CA THR A 60 -2.66 2.23 18.83
C THR A 60 -3.15 3.60 18.37
N ALA A 61 -4.45 3.74 18.09
CA ALA A 61 -5.11 4.98 17.70
C ALA A 61 -4.52 5.69 16.45
N GLN A 62 -3.89 4.95 15.55
CA GLN A 62 -3.33 5.50 14.29
C GLN A 62 -4.43 5.67 13.22
N LEU A 63 -5.51 6.38 13.57
CA LEU A 63 -6.69 6.54 12.71
C LEU A 63 -6.38 7.19 11.34
N PRO A 64 -5.52 8.23 11.24
CA PRO A 64 -5.19 8.84 9.95
C PRO A 64 -4.55 7.84 8.98
N LEU A 65 -3.60 7.02 9.47
CA LEU A 65 -2.95 5.97 8.68
C LEU A 65 -3.95 4.94 8.17
N VAL A 66 -4.84 4.47 9.04
CA VAL A 66 -5.87 3.48 8.68
C VAL A 66 -6.78 4.04 7.59
N LYS A 67 -7.24 5.28 7.75
CA LYS A 67 -8.09 5.97 6.77
C LYS A 67 -7.39 6.13 5.42
N GLU A 68 -6.14 6.60 5.42
CA GLU A 68 -5.34 6.78 4.21
C GLU A 68 -5.15 5.45 3.48
N CYS A 69 -4.74 4.39 4.19
CA CYS A 69 -4.55 3.07 3.59
C CYS A 69 -5.85 2.47 3.04
N LEU A 70 -7.00 2.74 3.67
CA LEU A 70 -8.30 2.31 3.15
C LEU A 70 -8.73 3.08 1.90
N HIS A 71 -8.48 4.38 1.88
CA HIS A 71 -8.71 5.24 0.71
C HIS A 71 -7.84 4.82 -0.48
N GLU A 72 -6.53 4.64 -0.27
CA GLU A 72 -5.59 4.18 -1.28
C GLU A 72 -5.94 2.79 -1.82
N ARG A 73 -6.45 1.90 -0.97
CA ARG A 73 -6.97 0.59 -1.42
C ARG A 73 -8.11 0.76 -2.42
N ALA A 74 -9.04 1.70 -2.20
CA ALA A 74 -10.14 1.96 -3.12
C ALA A 74 -9.63 2.54 -4.46
N LEU A 75 -8.64 3.43 -4.41
CA LEU A 75 -7.98 3.96 -5.62
C LEU A 75 -7.27 2.85 -6.40
N LEU A 76 -6.53 1.97 -5.74
CA LEU A 76 -5.83 0.86 -6.39
C LEU A 76 -6.79 -0.15 -7.04
N LEU A 77 -7.95 -0.40 -6.45
CA LEU A 77 -9.01 -1.20 -7.08
C LEU A 77 -9.51 -0.58 -8.38
N LYS A 78 -9.60 0.76 -8.44
CA LYS A 78 -10.00 1.50 -9.64
C LYS A 78 -8.88 1.59 -10.69
N ASN A 79 -7.64 1.83 -10.25
CA ASN A 79 -6.51 2.13 -11.13
C ASN A 79 -5.85 0.86 -11.70
N ALA A 80 -5.94 -0.27 -10.98
CA ALA A 80 -5.32 -1.52 -11.39
C ALA A 80 -6.27 -2.73 -11.22
N PRO A 81 -7.47 -2.72 -11.85
CA PRO A 81 -8.48 -3.76 -11.66
C PRO A 81 -8.05 -5.16 -12.13
N GLY A 82 -7.04 -5.25 -13.01
CA GLY A 82 -6.44 -6.52 -13.43
C GLY A 82 -5.44 -7.12 -12.43
N LEU A 83 -4.97 -6.34 -11.45
CA LEU A 83 -3.98 -6.75 -10.46
C LEU A 83 -4.55 -6.78 -9.04
N VAL A 84 -5.55 -5.95 -8.75
CA VAL A 84 -6.11 -5.76 -7.41
C VAL A 84 -7.56 -6.22 -7.39
N SER A 85 -7.90 -7.06 -6.41
CA SER A 85 -9.27 -7.55 -6.20
C SER A 85 -9.61 -7.61 -4.71
N LEU A 86 -10.89 -7.48 -4.38
CA LEU A 86 -11.35 -7.62 -3.00
C LEU A 86 -11.24 -9.07 -2.54
N LYS A 87 -10.70 -9.26 -1.33
CA LYS A 87 -10.60 -10.56 -0.66
C LYS A 87 -11.29 -10.50 0.70
N LYS A 88 -12.02 -11.57 1.04
CA LYS A 88 -12.60 -11.74 2.37
C LYS A 88 -11.53 -12.23 3.33
N ILE A 89 -11.42 -11.59 4.50
CA ILE A 89 -10.55 -12.00 5.59
C ILE A 89 -11.43 -12.45 6.75
N PHE A 90 -11.18 -13.64 7.27
CA PHE A 90 -11.90 -14.19 8.41
C PHE A 90 -11.02 -14.08 9.66
N LEU A 91 -11.56 -13.49 10.72
CA LEU A 91 -10.88 -13.36 12.00
C LEU A 91 -11.54 -14.34 13.00
N PRO A 92 -10.94 -15.51 13.26
CA PRO A 92 -11.48 -16.44 14.25
C PRO A 92 -11.33 -15.88 15.66
N ILE A 93 -12.33 -16.12 16.51
CA ILE A 93 -12.36 -15.71 17.91
C ILE A 93 -12.41 -16.99 18.76
N TYR A 94 -11.36 -17.21 19.55
CA TYR A 94 -11.21 -18.38 20.43
C TYR A 94 -11.39 -18.00 21.90
N ARG A 95 -11.54 -19.00 22.77
CA ARG A 95 -11.75 -18.78 24.22
C ARG A 95 -10.56 -18.05 24.87
N GLU A 96 -9.37 -18.34 24.39
CA GLU A 96 -8.08 -17.77 24.82
C GLU A 96 -7.72 -16.46 24.12
N THR A 97 -8.60 -15.93 23.25
CA THR A 97 -8.35 -14.66 22.58
C THR A 97 -8.40 -13.51 23.58
N VAL A 98 -7.29 -12.77 23.69
CA VAL A 98 -7.17 -11.61 24.61
C VAL A 98 -8.20 -10.52 24.32
N ARG A 99 -8.56 -10.32 23.04
CA ARG A 99 -9.58 -9.34 22.64
C ARG A 99 -10.98 -9.90 22.86
N ARG A 100 -11.76 -9.21 23.70
CA ARG A 100 -13.17 -9.56 23.93
C ARG A 100 -13.98 -9.37 22.62
N PRO A 101 -15.02 -10.18 22.37
CA PRO A 101 -15.81 -10.09 21.12
C PRO A 101 -16.38 -8.70 20.83
N TRP A 102 -16.81 -7.96 21.86
CA TRP A 102 -17.33 -6.59 21.68
C TRP A 102 -16.25 -5.60 21.20
N MET A 103 -15.00 -5.76 21.65
CA MET A 103 -13.88 -4.91 21.20
C MET A 103 -13.61 -5.13 19.72
N ILE A 104 -13.64 -6.39 19.28
CA ILE A 104 -13.48 -6.76 17.87
C ILE A 104 -14.61 -6.15 17.04
N ARG A 105 -15.87 -6.22 17.53
CA ARG A 105 -17.02 -5.59 16.85
C ARG A 105 -16.86 -4.08 16.70
N ILE A 106 -16.41 -3.39 17.74
CA ILE A 106 -16.14 -1.94 17.68
C ILE A 106 -15.02 -1.66 16.69
N GLY A 107 -13.89 -2.39 16.77
CA GLY A 107 -12.77 -2.21 15.86
C GLY A 107 -13.16 -2.42 14.39
N LEU A 108 -13.93 -3.47 14.09
CA LEU A 108 -14.45 -3.70 12.74
C LEU A 108 -15.44 -2.62 12.28
N SER A 109 -16.28 -2.12 13.19
CA SER A 109 -17.24 -1.04 12.88
C SER A 109 -16.50 0.28 12.58
N MET A 110 -15.47 0.60 13.37
CA MET A 110 -14.59 1.76 13.12
C MET A 110 -13.84 1.60 11.80
N TYR A 111 -13.28 0.42 11.54
CA TYR A 111 -12.57 0.13 10.29
C TYR A 111 -13.48 0.28 9.06
N TYR A 112 -14.75 -0.10 9.19
CA TYR A 112 -15.76 0.12 8.15
C TYR A 112 -16.09 1.61 7.98
N ALA A 113 -16.28 2.35 9.07
CA ALA A 113 -16.61 3.78 9.03
C ALA A 113 -15.47 4.67 8.48
N LEU A 114 -14.22 4.21 8.55
CA LEU A 114 -13.06 4.88 7.96
C LEU A 114 -12.84 4.58 6.48
N SER A 115 -13.54 3.57 5.93
CA SER A 115 -13.33 3.08 4.56
C SER A 115 -14.06 3.91 3.50
#